data_AF-X1VPS3-F1
#
_entry.id   AF-X1VPS3-F1
#
_cell.length_a   1.000
_cell.length_b   1.000
_cell.length_c   1.000
_cell.angle_alpha   90.00
_cell.angle_beta   90.00
_cell.angle_gamma   90.00
#
_symmetry.space_group_name_H-M   'P 1'
#
loop_
_entity.id
_entity.type
_entity.pdbx_description
1 polymer ?
#
loop_
_entity_poly.entity_id
_entity_poly.type
_entity_poly.pdbx_seq_one_letter_code
_entity_poly.pdbx_strand_id
1 'polypeptide(L)'
;RYRDLILLDFKMPLMNGIAVFEEIIKQEATKEIPVLFMTAYPTIEIEDLVLKMGAKGCISKPFISEDFEQTVEMIINKHDLSD
;
A
#
# COMPACT_ATOMS: atom_id res chain seq x y z
N ARG A 1 -18.44 3.93 -6.27
CA ARG A 1 -17.52 3.03 -7.03
C ARG A 1 -16.42 2.69 -6.04
N TYR A 2 -16.54 1.56 -5.34
CA TYR A 2 -15.75 1.23 -4.14
C TYR A 2 -14.33 0.78 -4.51
N ARG A 3 -13.40 1.72 -4.65
CA ARG A 3 -11.97 1.42 -4.78
C ARG A 3 -11.22 2.32 -3.82
N ASP A 4 -11.35 1.98 -2.55
CA ASP A 4 -10.94 2.86 -1.47
C ASP A 4 -9.49 2.58 -1.04
N LEU A 5 -8.94 1.39 -1.37
CA LEU A 5 -7.58 0.99 -1.03
C LEU A 5 -7.09 -0.23 -1.84
N ILE A 6 -5.81 -0.25 -2.20
CA ILE A 6 -5.10 -1.44 -2.70
C ILE A 6 -4.14 -1.95 -1.61
N LEU A 7 -4.28 -3.22 -1.25
CA LEU A 7 -3.32 -3.93 -0.41
C LEU A 7 -2.36 -4.72 -1.31
N LEU A 8 -1.08 -4.40 -1.26
CA LEU A 8 -0.09 -4.95 -2.18
C LEU A 8 0.99 -5.75 -1.45
N ASP A 9 1.13 -7.03 -1.75
CA ASP A 9 2.24 -7.81 -1.22
C ASP A 9 3.56 -7.35 -1.83
N PHE A 10 4.54 -7.03 -0.98
CA PHE A 10 5.88 -6.65 -1.40
C PHE A 10 6.58 -7.79 -2.14
N LYS A 11 6.42 -9.04 -1.67
CA LYS A 11 7.12 -10.20 -2.20
C LYS A 11 6.12 -11.23 -2.72
N MET A 12 5.83 -11.16 -4.02
CA MET A 12 5.03 -12.19 -4.70
C MET A 12 5.93 -13.17 -5.46
N PRO A 13 5.51 -14.44 -5.61
CA PRO A 13 6.16 -15.35 -6.55
C PRO A 13 6.03 -14.79 -7.97
N LEU A 14 7.08 -14.90 -8.78
CA LEU A 14 7.14 -14.50 -10.20
C LEU A 14 7.12 -12.99 -10.49
N MET A 15 6.53 -12.15 -9.63
CA MET A 15 6.44 -10.70 -9.83
C MET A 15 6.78 -9.92 -8.55
N ASN A 16 7.49 -8.82 -8.69
CA ASN A 16 7.82 -7.93 -7.57
C ASN A 16 6.64 -6.97 -7.31
N GLY A 17 6.20 -6.80 -6.05
CA GLY A 17 5.17 -5.83 -5.70
C GLY A 17 5.50 -4.40 -6.13
N ILE A 18 6.79 -4.05 -6.17
CA ILE A 18 7.27 -2.76 -6.70
C ILE A 18 6.90 -2.58 -8.17
N ALA A 19 7.07 -3.60 -9.01
CA ALA A 19 6.71 -3.54 -10.42
C ALA A 19 5.20 -3.38 -10.61
N VAL A 20 4.39 -4.04 -9.76
CA VAL A 20 2.93 -3.87 -9.78
C VAL A 20 2.54 -2.44 -9.40
N PHE A 21 3.17 -1.88 -8.36
CA PHE A 21 2.91 -0.51 -7.95
C PHE A 21 3.21 0.48 -9.08
N GLU A 22 4.34 0.32 -9.78
CA GLU A 22 4.69 1.15 -10.93
C GLU A 22 3.62 1.11 -12.03
N GLU A 23 3.01 -0.05 -12.29
CA GLU A 23 1.92 -0.16 -13.27
C GLU A 23 0.62 0.45 -12.75
N ILE A 24 0.32 0.32 -11.45
CA ILE A 24 -0.87 0.93 -10.81
C ILE A 24 -0.84 2.44 -10.98
N ILE A 25 0.30 3.09 -10.71
CA ILE A 25 0.39 4.56 -10.75
C ILE A 25 0.44 5.14 -12.17
N LYS A 26 0.72 4.31 -13.19
CA LYS A 26 0.72 4.72 -14.61
C LYS A 26 -0.69 4.70 -15.23
N GLN A 27 -1.63 3.97 -14.64
CA GLN A 27 -2.96 3.79 -15.22
C GLN A 27 -3.96 4.81 -14.65
N GLU A 28 -4.62 5.56 -15.52
CA GLU A 28 -5.63 6.57 -15.13
C GLU A 28 -6.73 6.00 -14.22
N ALA A 29 -7.10 4.73 -14.44
CA ALA A 29 -8.15 4.06 -13.70
C ALA A 29 -7.77 3.65 -12.26
N THR A 30 -6.48 3.70 -11.91
CA THR A 30 -5.96 3.20 -10.63
C THR A 30 -4.98 4.12 -9.93
N LYS A 31 -4.40 5.12 -10.62
CA LYS A 31 -3.36 6.00 -10.09
C LYS A 31 -3.76 6.80 -8.85
N GLU A 32 -5.06 7.03 -8.64
CA GLU A 32 -5.58 7.78 -7.48
C GLU A 32 -5.94 6.88 -6.29
N ILE A 33 -5.98 5.56 -6.49
CA ILE A 33 -6.32 4.63 -5.41
C ILE A 33 -5.10 4.52 -4.47
N PRO A 34 -5.25 4.75 -3.16
CA PRO A 34 -4.13 4.61 -2.23
C PRO A 34 -3.63 3.17 -2.22
N VAL A 35 -2.31 2.98 -2.12
CA VAL A 35 -1.70 1.64 -2.00
C VAL A 35 -0.99 1.51 -0.66
N LEU A 36 -1.27 0.42 0.03
CA LEU A 36 -0.63 -0.01 1.27
C LEU A 36 0.12 -1.31 1.03
N PHE A 37 1.44 -1.29 1.22
CA PHE A 37 2.25 -2.49 1.07
C PHE A 37 2.09 -3.44 2.28
N MET A 38 2.33 -4.73 2.04
CA MET A 38 2.41 -5.74 3.08
C MET A 38 3.66 -6.60 2.89
N THR A 39 4.43 -6.89 3.93
CA THR A 39 5.67 -7.68 3.83
C THR A 39 5.86 -8.60 5.04
N ALA A 40 6.41 -9.81 4.85
CA ALA A 40 6.82 -10.66 5.97
C ALA A 40 8.19 -10.28 6.57
N TYR A 41 8.92 -9.37 5.91
CA TYR A 41 10.26 -8.92 6.30
C TYR A 41 10.31 -7.40 6.19
N PRO A 42 9.78 -6.67 7.18
CA PRO A 42 9.86 -5.22 7.19
C PRO A 42 11.31 -4.80 7.46
N THR A 43 11.80 -3.85 6.68
CA THR A 43 13.03 -3.12 7.00
C THR A 43 12.77 -1.64 6.78
N ILE A 44 13.56 -0.78 7.45
CA ILE A 44 13.46 0.67 7.28
C ILE A 44 13.67 1.05 5.81
N GLU A 45 14.58 0.35 5.11
CA GLU A 45 14.84 0.59 3.70
C GLU A 45 13.65 0.25 2.80
N ILE A 46 12.90 -0.82 3.12
CA ILE A 46 11.69 -1.19 2.38
C ILE A 46 10.59 -0.15 2.59
N GLU A 47 10.38 0.28 3.83
CA GLU A 47 9.38 1.29 4.17
C GLU A 47 9.70 2.63 3.50
N ASP A 48 10.95 3.10 3.63
CA ASP A 48 11.43 4.32 2.97
C ASP A 48 11.27 4.25 1.44
N LEU A 49 11.55 3.10 0.84
CA LEU A 49 11.43 2.89 -0.60
C LEU A 49 9.98 3.06 -1.06
N VAL A 50 9.03 2.36 -0.44
CA VAL A 50 7.63 2.39 -0.88
C VAL A 50 6.99 3.75 -0.62
N LEU A 51 7.35 4.42 0.48
CA LEU A 51 6.90 5.79 0.77
C LEU A 51 7.42 6.79 -0.27
N LYS A 52 8.70 6.70 -0.67
CA LYS A 52 9.27 7.56 -1.73
C LYS A 52 8.60 7.36 -3.09
N MET A 53 8.07 6.16 -3.35
CA MET A 53 7.31 5.87 -4.55
C MET A 53 5.86 6.42 -4.50
N GLY A 54 5.40 6.87 -3.33
CA GLY A 54 4.05 7.42 -3.14
C GLY A 54 3.04 6.44 -2.55
N ALA A 55 3.47 5.26 -2.06
CA ALA A 55 2.60 4.40 -1.28
C ALA A 55 2.21 5.08 0.04
N LYS A 56 1.06 4.71 0.61
CA LYS A 56 0.55 5.27 1.87
C LYS A 56 1.15 4.63 3.12
N GLY A 57 1.86 3.52 2.96
CA GLY A 57 2.58 2.85 4.05
C GLY A 57 2.95 1.41 3.74
N CYS A 58 3.45 0.72 4.76
CA CYS A 58 3.80 -0.69 4.73
C CYS A 58 3.37 -1.35 6.06
N ILE A 59 2.74 -2.52 6.00
CA ILE A 59 2.39 -3.34 7.17
C ILE A 59 3.20 -4.63 7.18
N SER A 60 3.71 -5.00 8.35
CA SER A 60 4.41 -6.27 8.54
C SER A 60 3.44 -7.44 8.74
N LYS A 61 3.69 -8.57 8.07
CA LYS A 61 3.04 -9.86 8.31
C LYS A 61 3.86 -10.70 9.30
N PRO A 62 3.23 -11.44 10.22
CA PRO A 62 1.81 -11.39 10.54
C PRO A 62 1.44 -10.08 11.27
N PHE A 63 0.21 -9.61 11.06
CA PHE A 63 -0.37 -8.48 11.78
C PHE A 63 -1.58 -8.95 12.58
N ILE A 64 -1.89 -8.26 13.67
CA ILE A 64 -3.17 -8.45 14.38
C ILE A 64 -4.25 -7.62 13.68
N SER A 65 -5.51 -8.07 13.74
CA SER A 65 -6.62 -7.40 13.03
C SER A 65 -6.78 -5.94 13.45
N GLU A 66 -6.59 -5.62 14.73
CA GLU A 66 -6.75 -4.27 15.26
C GLU A 66 -5.77 -3.27 14.63
N ASP A 67 -4.47 -3.60 14.59
CA ASP A 67 -3.45 -2.73 13.97
C ASP A 67 -3.72 -2.52 12.47
N PHE A 68 -4.20 -3.57 11.79
CA PHE A 68 -4.55 -3.51 10.38
C PHE A 68 -5.77 -2.61 10.14
N GLU A 69 -6.84 -2.78 10.92
CA GLU A 69 -8.06 -1.97 10.84
C GLU A 69 -7.75 -0.48 11.08
N GLN A 70 -6.99 -0.16 12.14
CA GLN A 70 -6.58 1.22 12.44
C GLN A 70 -5.76 1.84 11.30
N THR A 71 -4.84 1.08 10.70
CA THR A 71 -4.01 1.57 9.60
C THR A 71 -4.86 1.84 8.35
N VAL A 72 -5.77 0.92 8.02
CA VAL A 72 -6.70 1.07 6.88
C VAL A 72 -7.61 2.28 7.08
N GLU A 73 -8.22 2.42 8.26
CA GLU A 73 -9.08 3.55 8.60
C GLU A 73 -8.34 4.87 8.50
N MET A 74 -7.10 4.95 9.03
CA MET A 74 -6.27 6.14 8.90
C MET A 74 -6.00 6.51 7.43
N ILE A 75 -5.72 5.54 6.58
CA ILE A 75 -5.41 5.78 5.16
C ILE A 75 -6.63 6.26 4.40
N ILE A 76 -7.79 5.60 4.59
CA ILE A 76 -9.04 5.98 3.92
C ILE A 76 -9.46 7.38 4.35
N ASN A 77 -9.49 7.66 5.67
CA ASN A 77 -9.90 8.97 6.17
C ASN A 77 -8.98 10.11 5.72
N LYS A 78 -7.67 9.87 5.62
CA LYS A 78 -6.73 10.88 5.10
C LYS A 78 -6.88 11.10 3.59
N HIS A 79 -7.23 10.06 2.85
CA HIS A 79 -7.42 10.12 1.40
C HIS A 79 -8.70 10.90 1.05
N ASP A 80 -9.81 10.62 1.75
CA ASP A 80 -11.07 11.37 1.61
C ASP A 80 -10.97 12.87 1.95
N LEU A 81 -10.01 13.26 2.80
CA LEU A 81 -9.76 14.66 3.15
C LEU A 81 -8.85 15.39 2.14
N SER A 82 -8.17 14.65 1.27
CA SER A 82 -7.22 15.19 0.30
C SER A 82 -7.76 15.29 -1.14
N ASP A 83 -8.90 14.66 -1.40
CA ASP A 83 -9.68 14.75 -2.65
C ASP A 83 -10.72 15.87 -2.61
#